data_AF-A0A847GK55-F1
#
_entry.id   AF-A0A847GK55-F1
#
_cell.length_a   1.000
_cell.length_b   1.000
_cell.length_c   1.000
_cell.angle_alpha   90.00
_cell.angle_beta   90.00
_cell.angle_gamma   90.00
#
_symmetry.space_group_name_H-M   'P 1'
#
loop_
_entity.id
_entity.type
_entity.pdbx_description
1 polymer ?
#
loop_
_entity_poly.entity_id
_entity_poly.type
_entity_poly.pdbx_seq_one_letter_code
_entity_poly.pdbx_strand_id
1 'polypeptide(L)'
;MVPSIRWLRARTVRWLALAAIFLVLALASIWPAPRSPYEVLPTGWSAPGTVPMLNAWTIWWNADRLTHGLAGYWNAPIFHPEPGTFAFSEPQPATWIVAPMVWLAGSPLPAYQAYLVATLVLNALFAVRLLRTLRAGWMATVAGGVAVLLLPLVHQDRETVQLMALWGVLWTLDSLVRLRRQPSWPRGLVLGLAFSSVFLACIHHGLFLALLLGLNAWLTVPRRRWKPWLAAVVVAGLTASLLLTPLLLPLRHLLARRGFTRSAVEVQSLSATASDWFQAMPGAAVNFTAAQSRSARPLSPGWIRTGLALTCVLLAMRRRRDRRAVLFLAALGCWSLFWSFGANLRIGAWQPWHILAEWAPGFSQVRSAYRFAYFGQLAVVLLAAVGLDRLSRSRAVRPGANRAGRLVSGLFVLSCALVAFEVPPAPLGLVSVPDVAKEPAWAVFVRRHTPAHRAIVCLPFMEAYSADDYERSAKWMLFGTWHGVAMVNGYSGFFPDSWVRMVEALKPDPFSECALDVLAAAGVEYVVIEPRLMPKNQAPSTVSKRHHLVRVFRDESGVEIWRLQERG
;
A
#
# COMPACT_ATOMS: atom_id res chain seq x y z
N MET A 1 -12.89 22.17 41.25
CA MET A 1 -13.31 21.49 39.99
C MET A 1 -12.59 21.94 38.70
N VAL A 2 -11.52 22.74 38.74
CA VAL A 2 -10.81 23.28 37.53
C VAL A 2 -9.58 22.49 37.00
N PRO A 3 -8.96 21.51 37.69
CA PRO A 3 -7.76 20.80 37.18
C PRO A 3 -7.98 19.96 35.91
N SER A 4 -9.19 19.42 35.70
CA SER A 4 -9.50 18.53 34.57
C SER A 4 -9.42 19.23 33.22
N ILE A 5 -9.87 20.49 33.14
CA ILE A 5 -9.92 21.27 31.90
C ILE A 5 -8.50 21.68 31.45
N ARG A 6 -7.65 22.13 32.38
CA ARG A 6 -6.24 22.49 32.07
C ARG A 6 -5.45 21.29 31.57
N TRP A 7 -5.66 20.11 32.18
CA TRP A 7 -4.99 18.88 31.78
C TRP A 7 -5.44 18.38 30.40
N LEU A 8 -6.75 18.46 30.10
CA LEU A 8 -7.28 18.13 28.78
C LEU A 8 -6.73 19.07 27.71
N ARG A 9 -6.70 20.39 27.97
CA ARG A 9 -6.10 21.38 27.05
C ARG A 9 -4.62 21.09 26.77
N ALA A 10 -3.81 20.87 27.81
CA ALA A 10 -2.39 20.58 27.64
C ALA A 10 -2.13 19.28 26.85
N ARG A 11 -2.99 18.26 27.02
CA ARG A 11 -2.93 17.03 26.24
C ARG A 11 -3.30 17.28 24.78
N THR A 12 -4.39 17.99 24.50
CA THR A 12 -4.81 18.32 23.13
C THR A 12 -3.74 19.13 22.40
N VAL A 13 -3.21 20.19 23.02
CA VAL A 13 -2.13 21.02 22.46
C VAL A 13 -0.92 20.16 22.07
N ARG A 14 -0.51 19.21 22.92
CA ARG A 14 0.60 18.31 22.61
C ARG A 14 0.33 17.44 21.39
N TRP A 15 -0.86 16.86 21.27
CA TRP A 15 -1.20 16.02 20.12
C TRP A 15 -1.30 16.83 18.82
N LEU A 16 -1.81 18.07 18.89
CA LEU A 16 -1.81 19.00 17.75
C LEU A 16 -0.39 19.38 17.33
N ALA A 17 0.49 19.67 18.29
CA ALA A 17 1.90 19.96 18.00
C ALA A 17 2.61 18.77 17.34
N LEU A 18 2.35 17.54 17.81
CA LEU A 18 2.90 16.33 17.18
C LEU A 18 2.35 16.12 15.76
N ALA A 19 1.05 16.32 15.55
CA ALA A 19 0.44 16.24 14.23
C ALA A 19 1.07 17.26 13.27
N ALA A 20 1.31 18.50 13.73
CA ALA A 20 1.98 19.52 12.93
C ALA A 20 3.43 19.15 12.58
N ILE A 21 4.21 18.65 13.55
CA ILE A 21 5.60 18.20 13.31
C ILE A 21 5.63 17.06 12.29
N PHE A 22 4.75 16.07 12.44
CA PHE A 22 4.69 14.94 11.50
C PHE A 22 4.15 15.34 10.14
N LEU A 23 3.25 16.33 10.06
CA LEU A 23 2.79 16.88 8.80
C LEU A 23 3.93 17.55 8.04
N VAL A 24 4.72 18.41 8.71
CA VAL A 24 5.90 19.05 8.10
C VAL A 24 6.89 18.00 7.63
N LEU A 25 7.17 16.98 8.44
CA LEU A 25 8.10 15.92 8.05
C LEU A 25 7.56 15.06 6.89
N ALA A 26 6.27 14.73 6.89
CA ALA A 26 5.64 14.00 5.80
C ALA A 26 5.74 14.78 4.49
N LEU A 27 5.39 16.08 4.50
CA LEU A 27 5.53 16.97 3.35
C LEU A 27 6.98 17.09 2.87
N ALA A 28 7.93 17.23 3.80
CA ALA A 28 9.35 17.26 3.47
C ALA A 28 9.84 15.95 2.81
N SER A 29 9.32 14.80 3.25
CA SER A 29 9.71 13.48 2.73
C SER A 29 9.21 13.17 1.31
N ILE A 30 8.26 13.97 0.81
CA ILE A 30 7.67 13.85 -0.54
C ILE A 30 7.86 15.12 -1.37
N TRP A 31 8.63 16.08 -0.88
CA TRP A 31 8.94 17.30 -1.61
C TRP A 31 9.84 16.98 -2.83
N PRO A 32 9.60 17.57 -4.02
CA PRO A 32 8.71 18.71 -4.30
C PRO A 32 7.32 18.34 -4.83
N ALA A 33 6.82 17.11 -4.70
CA ALA A 33 5.54 16.69 -5.29
C ALA A 33 4.34 17.62 -5.02
N PRO A 34 4.18 18.18 -3.79
CA PRO A 34 3.07 19.10 -3.51
C PRO A 34 3.11 20.44 -4.28
N ARG A 35 4.23 20.77 -4.95
CA ARG A 35 4.32 21.98 -5.81
C ARG A 35 3.54 21.83 -7.12
N SER A 36 3.42 20.61 -7.63
CA SER A 36 2.73 20.31 -8.89
C SER A 36 1.65 19.23 -8.67
N PRO A 37 0.63 19.49 -7.82
CA PRO A 37 -0.30 18.48 -7.34
C PRO A 37 -1.19 17.84 -8.43
N TYR A 38 -1.20 18.42 -9.64
CA TYR A 38 -1.95 17.94 -10.81
C TYR A 38 -1.08 17.33 -11.90
N GLU A 39 0.25 17.36 -11.76
CA GLU A 39 1.17 17.00 -12.85
C GLU A 39 2.12 15.87 -12.45
N VAL A 40 2.33 15.63 -11.15
CA VAL A 40 3.28 14.62 -10.67
C VAL A 40 2.70 13.70 -9.62
N LEU A 41 3.15 12.44 -9.65
CA LEU A 41 2.93 11.47 -8.59
C LEU A 41 4.27 11.05 -7.95
N PRO A 42 4.36 11.01 -6.61
CA PRO A 42 5.47 10.40 -5.89
C PRO A 42 5.65 8.92 -6.25
N THR A 43 6.88 8.52 -6.60
CA THR A 43 7.29 7.12 -6.77
C THR A 43 8.57 6.81 -5.99
N GLY A 44 8.82 5.54 -5.76
CA GLY A 44 9.99 5.01 -5.08
C GLY A 44 11.13 4.68 -6.04
N TRP A 45 11.79 3.55 -5.77
CA TRP A 45 12.96 3.10 -6.54
C TRP A 45 12.61 2.49 -7.90
N SER A 46 11.34 2.14 -8.15
CA SER A 46 10.91 1.62 -9.44
C SER A 46 10.60 2.76 -10.42
N ALA A 47 11.19 2.68 -11.61
CA ALA A 47 11.12 3.72 -12.64
C ALA A 47 9.79 3.87 -13.38
N PRO A 48 8.95 2.82 -13.62
CA PRO A 48 7.76 3.02 -14.43
C PRO A 48 6.63 3.66 -13.61
N GLY A 49 5.97 4.64 -14.21
CA GLY A 49 4.84 5.36 -13.64
C GLY A 49 3.57 4.54 -13.42
N THR A 50 3.57 3.28 -13.84
CA THR A 50 2.45 2.34 -13.82
C THR A 50 1.72 2.26 -12.47
N VAL A 51 2.46 1.96 -11.40
CA VAL A 51 1.89 1.66 -10.10
C VAL A 51 1.33 2.90 -9.39
N PRO A 52 1.99 4.08 -9.37
CA PRO A 52 1.36 5.25 -8.78
C PRO A 52 0.12 5.70 -9.57
N MET A 53 0.12 5.59 -10.91
CA MET A 53 -1.05 5.91 -11.73
C MET A 53 -2.23 4.95 -11.46
N LEU A 54 -1.97 3.64 -11.32
CA LEU A 54 -3.00 2.66 -10.94
C LEU A 54 -3.64 3.01 -9.59
N ASN A 55 -2.85 3.43 -8.60
CA ASN A 55 -3.37 3.81 -7.29
C ASN A 55 -4.17 5.12 -7.33
N ALA A 56 -3.72 6.11 -8.11
CA ALA A 56 -4.51 7.32 -8.35
C ALA A 56 -5.85 6.98 -9.02
N TRP A 57 -5.84 6.14 -10.06
CA TRP A 57 -7.07 5.65 -10.69
C TRP A 57 -7.97 4.87 -9.71
N THR A 58 -7.39 4.06 -8.82
CA THR A 58 -8.14 3.34 -7.78
C THR A 58 -8.83 4.30 -6.81
N ILE A 59 -8.16 5.40 -6.42
CA ILE A 59 -8.76 6.46 -5.60
C ILE A 59 -9.92 7.13 -6.33
N TRP A 60 -9.77 7.42 -7.63
CA TRP A 60 -10.87 7.94 -8.44
C TRP A 60 -12.05 6.97 -8.47
N TRP A 61 -11.82 5.69 -8.77
CA TRP A 61 -12.89 4.69 -8.84
C TRP A 61 -13.63 4.57 -7.51
N ASN A 62 -12.90 4.58 -6.39
CA ASN A 62 -13.50 4.60 -5.06
C ASN A 62 -14.36 5.85 -4.83
N ALA A 63 -13.92 7.03 -5.27
CA ALA A 63 -14.69 8.27 -5.16
C ALA A 63 -15.93 8.30 -6.07
N ASP A 64 -15.81 7.77 -7.28
CA ASP A 64 -16.91 7.65 -8.25
C ASP A 64 -17.96 6.66 -7.75
N ARG A 65 -17.58 5.48 -7.27
CA ARG A 65 -18.57 4.50 -6.79
C ARG A 65 -19.32 4.96 -5.54
N LEU A 66 -18.76 5.86 -4.72
CA LEU A 66 -19.48 6.46 -3.60
C LEU A 66 -20.67 7.31 -4.07
N THR A 67 -20.55 8.05 -5.18
CA THR A 67 -21.66 8.85 -5.71
C THR A 67 -22.78 7.99 -6.29
N HIS A 68 -22.49 6.71 -6.58
CA HIS A 68 -23.42 5.71 -7.09
C HIS A 68 -23.90 4.72 -6.01
N GLY A 69 -23.74 5.05 -4.72
CA GLY A 69 -24.17 4.16 -3.61
C GLY A 69 -23.47 2.79 -3.61
N LEU A 70 -22.25 2.72 -4.14
CA LEU A 70 -21.45 1.50 -4.35
C LEU A 70 -22.03 0.52 -5.38
N ALA A 71 -23.05 0.93 -6.15
CA ALA A 71 -23.56 0.12 -7.25
C ALA A 71 -22.45 -0.15 -8.28
N GLY A 72 -22.28 -1.40 -8.67
CA GLY A 72 -21.24 -1.80 -9.62
C GLY A 72 -19.81 -1.60 -9.11
N TYR A 73 -19.56 -1.53 -7.79
CA TYR A 73 -18.24 -1.32 -7.19
C TYR A 73 -17.14 -2.23 -7.77
N TRP A 74 -17.48 -3.49 -8.06
CA TRP A 74 -16.54 -4.46 -8.59
C TRP A 74 -16.36 -4.41 -10.12
N ASN A 75 -17.21 -3.69 -10.84
CA ASN A 75 -17.21 -3.64 -12.32
C ASN A 75 -16.51 -2.37 -12.81
N ALA A 76 -15.18 -2.36 -12.70
CA ALA A 76 -14.37 -1.26 -13.20
C ALA A 76 -14.39 -1.17 -14.74
N PRO A 77 -14.21 0.02 -15.33
CA PRO A 77 -14.24 0.25 -16.76
C PRO A 77 -12.95 -0.19 -17.47
N ILE A 78 -12.32 -1.29 -17.05
CA ILE A 78 -11.10 -1.84 -17.67
C ILE A 78 -11.32 -3.30 -18.06
N PHE A 79 -10.53 -3.78 -19.02
CA PHE A 79 -10.60 -5.16 -19.53
C PHE A 79 -11.98 -5.54 -20.10
N HIS A 80 -12.71 -4.59 -20.67
CA HIS A 80 -13.99 -4.87 -21.31
C HIS A 80 -13.86 -6.03 -22.33
N PRO A 81 -14.81 -6.99 -22.36
CA PRO A 81 -16.10 -7.05 -21.68
C PRO A 81 -16.10 -7.76 -20.31
N GLU A 82 -14.94 -7.95 -19.68
CA GLU A 82 -14.83 -8.75 -18.46
C GLU A 82 -15.53 -8.08 -17.25
N PRO A 83 -16.43 -8.78 -16.52
CA PRO A 83 -17.04 -8.26 -15.30
C PRO A 83 -16.16 -8.51 -14.07
N GLY A 84 -16.38 -7.71 -13.02
CA GLY A 84 -15.70 -7.88 -11.73
C GLY A 84 -14.22 -7.48 -11.74
N THR A 85 -13.76 -6.73 -12.72
CA THR A 85 -12.34 -6.42 -12.98
C THR A 85 -11.66 -5.61 -11.88
N PHE A 86 -12.43 -4.89 -11.05
CA PHE A 86 -11.85 -4.18 -9.90
C PHE A 86 -11.30 -5.14 -8.83
N ALA A 87 -11.82 -6.38 -8.78
CA ALA A 87 -11.33 -7.43 -7.89
C ALA A 87 -9.91 -7.92 -8.25
N PHE A 88 -9.39 -7.57 -9.43
CA PHE A 88 -8.07 -8.00 -9.88
C PHE A 88 -6.94 -7.16 -9.26
N SER A 89 -7.28 -6.08 -8.56
CA SER A 89 -6.38 -5.18 -7.84
C SER A 89 -6.80 -5.00 -6.38
N GLU A 90 -5.93 -4.36 -5.60
CA GLU A 90 -6.25 -3.95 -4.22
C GLU A 90 -7.34 -2.85 -4.23
N PRO A 91 -8.52 -3.08 -3.61
CA PRO A 91 -9.66 -2.17 -3.72
C PRO A 91 -9.53 -0.90 -2.85
N GLN A 92 -8.74 -0.95 -1.78
CA GLN A 92 -8.42 0.19 -0.91
C GLN A 92 -9.61 1.06 -0.43
N PRO A 93 -10.73 0.50 0.10
CA PRO A 93 -11.87 1.29 0.57
C PRO A 93 -11.55 2.44 1.54
N ALA A 94 -10.43 2.37 2.28
CA ALA A 94 -10.01 3.45 3.17
C ALA A 94 -9.75 4.78 2.44
N THR A 95 -9.56 4.78 1.11
CA THR A 95 -9.41 6.01 0.32
C THR A 95 -10.72 6.78 0.15
N TRP A 96 -11.87 6.23 0.55
CA TRP A 96 -13.14 6.98 0.59
C TRP A 96 -13.04 8.29 1.39
N ILE A 97 -12.15 8.35 2.39
CA ILE A 97 -11.91 9.56 3.18
C ILE A 97 -11.39 10.74 2.34
N VAL A 98 -10.77 10.47 1.18
CA VAL A 98 -10.26 11.50 0.27
C VAL A 98 -11.13 11.71 -0.96
N ALA A 99 -12.28 11.04 -1.07
CA ALA A 99 -13.22 11.23 -2.18
C ALA A 99 -13.69 12.69 -2.37
N PRO A 100 -13.95 13.48 -1.31
CA PRO A 100 -14.30 14.90 -1.49
C PRO A 100 -13.23 15.70 -2.24
N MET A 101 -11.94 15.35 -2.08
CA MET A 101 -10.88 16.03 -2.83
C MET A 101 -10.89 15.65 -4.31
N VAL A 102 -11.26 14.42 -4.65
CA VAL A 102 -11.43 14.03 -6.06
C VAL A 102 -12.55 14.86 -6.71
N TRP A 103 -13.68 15.00 -6.02
CA TRP A 103 -14.82 15.76 -6.53
C TRP A 103 -14.54 17.26 -6.65
N LEU A 104 -13.87 17.85 -5.64
CA LEU A 104 -13.55 19.28 -5.63
C LEU A 104 -12.41 19.65 -6.59
N ALA A 105 -11.41 18.78 -6.74
CA ALA A 105 -10.26 19.03 -7.61
C ALA A 105 -10.48 18.58 -9.06
N GLY A 106 -11.51 17.77 -9.33
CA GLY A 106 -11.73 17.14 -10.64
C GLY A 106 -10.63 16.12 -11.02
N SER A 107 -9.78 15.72 -10.08
CA SER A 107 -8.61 14.89 -10.33
C SER A 107 -8.28 13.97 -9.14
N PRO A 108 -7.86 12.71 -9.38
CA PRO A 108 -7.38 11.85 -8.31
C PRO A 108 -5.99 12.20 -7.78
N LEU A 109 -5.21 13.03 -8.48
CA LEU A 109 -3.79 13.27 -8.14
C LEU A 109 -3.64 14.04 -6.83
N PRO A 110 -4.34 15.17 -6.59
CA PRO A 110 -4.30 15.83 -5.29
C PRO A 110 -4.80 14.91 -4.16
N ALA A 111 -5.84 14.11 -4.43
CA ALA A 111 -6.38 13.16 -3.46
C ALA A 111 -5.37 12.05 -3.11
N TYR A 112 -4.60 11.55 -4.09
CA TYR A 112 -3.50 10.62 -3.88
C TYR A 112 -2.44 11.20 -2.95
N GLN A 113 -1.94 12.41 -3.26
CA GLN A 113 -0.91 13.05 -2.44
C GLN A 113 -1.41 13.34 -1.02
N ALA A 114 -2.66 13.78 -0.88
CA ALA A 114 -3.28 14.00 0.43
C ALA A 114 -3.43 12.70 1.23
N TYR A 115 -3.87 11.61 0.60
CA TYR A 115 -3.98 10.30 1.25
C TYR A 115 -2.61 9.74 1.67
N LEU A 116 -1.59 9.93 0.83
CA LEU A 116 -0.20 9.58 1.12
C LEU A 116 0.31 10.34 2.36
N VAL A 117 0.14 11.67 2.40
CA VAL A 117 0.53 12.50 3.56
C VAL A 117 -0.24 12.09 4.81
N ALA A 118 -1.56 11.92 4.70
CA ALA A 118 -2.39 11.48 5.82
C ALA A 118 -1.91 10.13 6.37
N THR A 119 -1.58 9.18 5.48
CA THR A 119 -1.06 7.87 5.85
C THR A 119 0.26 7.97 6.63
N LEU A 120 1.23 8.76 6.16
CA LEU A 120 2.51 8.98 6.83
C LEU A 120 2.32 9.62 8.23
N VAL A 121 1.45 10.62 8.34
CA VAL A 121 1.13 11.28 9.61
C VAL A 121 0.44 10.30 10.57
N LEU A 122 -0.54 9.53 10.09
CA LEU A 122 -1.26 8.55 10.91
C LEU A 122 -0.32 7.43 11.38
N ASN A 123 0.60 6.95 10.55
CA ASN A 123 1.63 5.98 10.96
C ASN A 123 2.41 6.51 12.18
N ALA A 124 2.89 7.75 12.11
CA ALA A 124 3.64 8.38 13.20
C ALA A 124 2.78 8.55 14.46
N LEU A 125 1.55 9.06 14.33
CA LEU A 125 0.65 9.31 15.46
C LEU A 125 0.25 8.02 16.18
N PHE A 126 -0.08 6.96 15.44
CA PHE A 126 -0.40 5.67 16.04
C PHE A 126 0.83 4.97 16.63
N ALA A 127 2.02 5.16 16.06
CA ALA A 127 3.27 4.71 16.67
C ALA A 127 3.53 5.42 18.01
N VAL A 128 3.41 6.76 18.06
CA VAL A 128 3.48 7.54 19.31
C VAL A 128 2.47 6.99 20.32
N ARG A 129 1.23 6.78 19.90
CA ARG A 129 0.17 6.27 20.78
C ARG A 129 0.52 4.88 21.35
N LEU A 130 1.00 3.97 20.52
CA LEU A 130 1.43 2.62 20.93
C LEU A 130 2.64 2.69 21.88
N LEU A 131 3.67 3.49 21.57
CA LEU A 131 4.85 3.67 22.40
C LEU A 131 4.50 4.26 23.78
N ARG A 132 3.55 5.20 23.83
CA ARG A 132 2.99 5.70 25.10
C ARG A 132 2.23 4.62 25.85
N THR A 133 1.49 3.76 25.17
CA THR A 133 0.91 2.55 25.78
C THR A 133 2.00 1.64 26.33
N LEU A 134 3.14 1.47 25.65
CA LEU A 134 4.30 0.72 26.14
C LEU A 134 5.10 1.46 27.22
N ARG A 135 4.65 2.65 27.64
CA ARG A 135 5.21 3.50 28.70
C ARG A 135 6.59 4.10 28.39
N ALA A 136 6.95 4.18 27.11
CA ALA A 136 8.15 4.89 26.68
C ALA A 136 8.04 6.39 26.99
N GLY A 137 9.14 7.05 27.35
CA GLY A 137 9.23 8.49 27.58
C GLY A 137 8.97 9.30 26.31
N TRP A 138 8.62 10.58 26.44
CA TRP A 138 8.20 11.39 25.29
C TRP A 138 9.27 11.53 24.22
N MET A 139 10.54 11.75 24.58
CA MET A 139 11.58 11.94 23.57
C MET A 139 11.80 10.68 22.72
N ALA A 140 11.91 9.50 23.36
CA ALA A 140 11.99 8.22 22.65
C ALA A 140 10.70 7.90 21.87
N THR A 141 9.54 8.31 22.38
CA THR A 141 8.25 8.16 21.69
C THR A 141 8.22 8.99 20.41
N VAL A 142 8.66 10.24 20.45
CA VAL A 142 8.71 11.13 19.27
C VAL A 142 9.74 10.59 18.27
N ALA A 143 10.92 10.19 18.73
CA ALA A 143 11.94 9.56 17.89
C ALA A 143 11.40 8.29 17.19
N GLY A 144 10.68 7.43 17.92
CA GLY A 144 10.03 6.26 17.34
C GLY A 144 8.91 6.62 16.35
N GLY A 145 8.14 7.68 16.61
CA GLY A 145 7.15 8.20 15.66
C GLY A 145 7.79 8.70 14.35
N VAL A 146 8.89 9.45 14.46
CA VAL A 146 9.69 9.89 13.30
C VAL A 146 10.24 8.69 12.54
N ALA A 147 10.82 7.71 13.23
CA ALA A 147 11.38 6.52 12.61
C ALA A 147 10.33 5.65 11.89
N VAL A 148 9.09 5.61 12.39
CA VAL A 148 7.97 4.92 11.71
C VAL A 148 7.45 5.72 10.53
N LEU A 149 7.45 7.05 10.60
CA LEU A 149 7.13 7.90 9.44
C LEU A 149 8.14 7.66 8.32
N LEU A 150 9.43 7.67 8.67
CA LEU A 150 10.57 7.50 7.77
C LEU A 150 10.96 6.03 7.55
N LEU A 151 10.01 5.09 7.71
CA LEU A 151 10.32 3.67 7.63
C LEU A 151 10.90 3.33 6.23
N PRO A 152 12.04 2.63 6.13
CA PRO A 152 12.74 2.48 4.85
C PRO A 152 11.87 1.88 3.75
N LEU A 153 11.15 0.79 4.06
CA LEU A 153 10.32 0.10 3.07
C LEU A 153 9.08 0.89 2.64
N VAL A 154 8.58 1.79 3.50
CA VAL A 154 7.49 2.73 3.15
C VAL A 154 7.97 3.72 2.10
N HIS A 155 9.22 4.13 2.16
CA HIS A 155 9.80 5.06 1.19
C HIS A 155 10.40 4.37 -0.04
N GLN A 156 10.76 3.09 0.05
CA GLN A 156 11.18 2.31 -1.11
C GLN A 156 10.03 2.06 -2.09
N ASP A 157 8.84 1.73 -1.57
CA ASP A 157 7.67 1.32 -2.36
C ASP A 157 6.58 2.42 -2.37
N ARG A 158 6.98 3.70 -2.48
CA ARG A 158 6.07 4.88 -2.39
C ARG A 158 4.94 4.86 -3.41
N GLU A 159 5.14 4.19 -4.54
CA GLU A 159 4.11 3.99 -5.55
C GLU A 159 2.91 3.17 -5.06
N THR A 160 3.07 2.38 -4.00
CA THR A 160 2.02 1.52 -3.42
C THR A 160 1.48 2.11 -2.12
N VAL A 161 0.65 3.15 -2.24
CA VAL A 161 0.09 3.87 -1.09
C VAL A 161 -0.64 2.96 -0.07
N GLN A 162 -1.24 1.86 -0.53
CA GLN A 162 -1.85 0.84 0.33
C GLN A 162 -0.84 0.14 1.24
N LEU A 163 0.38 -0.14 0.76
CA LEU A 163 1.44 -0.75 1.57
C LEU A 163 2.08 0.26 2.54
N MET A 164 1.90 1.55 2.29
CA MET A 164 2.34 2.59 3.23
C MET A 164 1.40 2.70 4.44
N ALA A 165 0.16 2.21 4.34
CA ALA A 165 -0.87 2.33 5.37
C ALA A 165 -0.65 1.35 6.56
N LEU A 166 0.32 1.66 7.42
CA LEU A 166 0.64 0.90 8.63
C LEU A 166 -0.15 1.36 9.87
N TRP A 167 -0.89 2.46 9.78
CA TRP A 167 -1.62 3.06 10.89
C TRP A 167 -2.69 2.13 11.46
N GLY A 168 -3.37 1.34 10.63
CA GLY A 168 -4.31 0.32 11.09
C GLY A 168 -3.63 -0.81 11.87
N VAL A 169 -2.44 -1.23 11.40
CA VAL A 169 -1.62 -2.25 12.09
C VAL A 169 -1.24 -1.72 13.47
N LEU A 170 -0.67 -0.51 13.54
CA LEU A 170 -0.29 0.14 14.78
C LEU A 170 -1.46 0.35 15.74
N TRP A 171 -2.63 0.74 15.22
CA TRP A 171 -3.85 0.87 16.02
C TRP A 171 -4.31 -0.48 16.56
N THR A 172 -4.21 -1.54 15.78
CA THR A 172 -4.54 -2.91 16.21
C THR A 172 -3.62 -3.35 17.35
N LEU A 173 -2.30 -3.17 17.20
CA LEU A 173 -1.31 -3.50 18.24
C LEU A 173 -1.54 -2.68 19.52
N ASP A 174 -1.81 -1.38 19.41
CA ASP A 174 -2.15 -0.51 20.56
C ASP A 174 -3.41 -0.99 21.28
N SER A 175 -4.46 -1.27 20.51
CA SER A 175 -5.76 -1.71 21.03
C SER A 175 -5.63 -3.06 21.73
N LEU A 176 -4.86 -3.99 21.17
CA LEU A 176 -4.59 -5.30 21.77
C LEU A 176 -3.82 -5.19 23.09
N VAL A 177 -2.79 -4.35 23.16
CA VAL A 177 -2.03 -4.12 24.39
C VAL A 177 -2.92 -3.48 25.47
N ARG A 178 -3.79 -2.54 25.10
CA ARG A 178 -4.77 -1.92 26.01
C ARG A 178 -5.82 -2.92 26.48
N LEU A 179 -6.36 -3.73 25.58
CA LEU A 179 -7.36 -4.75 25.89
C LEU A 179 -6.80 -5.78 26.86
N ARG A 180 -5.59 -6.29 26.61
CA ARG A 180 -4.91 -7.23 27.52
C ARG A 180 -4.76 -6.67 28.95
N ARG A 181 -4.50 -5.36 29.08
CA ARG A 181 -4.29 -4.73 30.39
C ARG A 181 -5.58 -4.54 31.18
N GLN A 182 -6.65 -4.13 30.52
CA GLN A 182 -7.97 -4.03 31.15
C GLN A 182 -9.00 -4.47 30.12
N PRO A 183 -9.39 -5.76 30.14
CA PRO A 183 -10.33 -6.29 29.16
C PRO A 183 -11.73 -5.72 29.36
N SER A 184 -12.38 -5.34 28.27
CA SER A 184 -13.77 -4.86 28.25
C SER A 184 -14.35 -4.95 26.83
N TRP A 185 -15.67 -5.13 26.71
CA TRP A 185 -16.33 -5.21 25.40
C TRP A 185 -16.14 -3.95 24.53
N PRO A 186 -16.09 -2.69 25.04
CA PRO A 186 -15.84 -1.53 24.18
C PRO A 186 -14.43 -1.55 23.59
N ARG A 187 -13.46 -2.13 24.30
CA ARG A 187 -12.11 -2.32 23.76
C ARG A 187 -12.07 -3.45 22.74
N GLY A 188 -12.98 -4.41 22.83
CA GLY A 188 -13.26 -5.38 21.78
C GLY A 188 -13.73 -4.69 20.50
N LEU A 189 -14.72 -3.80 20.60
CA LEU A 189 -15.17 -3.00 19.44
C LEU A 189 -14.03 -2.20 18.82
N VAL A 190 -13.25 -1.48 19.63
CA VAL A 190 -12.10 -0.70 19.15
C VAL A 190 -11.05 -1.59 18.49
N LEU A 191 -10.79 -2.79 19.02
CA LEU A 191 -9.88 -3.74 18.39
C LEU A 191 -10.42 -4.24 17.05
N GLY A 192 -11.72 -4.56 16.96
CA GLY A 192 -12.37 -4.96 15.72
C GLY A 192 -12.35 -3.87 14.66
N LEU A 193 -12.62 -2.62 15.03
CA LEU A 193 -12.51 -1.45 14.15
C LEU A 193 -11.07 -1.25 13.66
N ALA A 194 -10.10 -1.30 14.56
CA ALA A 194 -8.68 -1.15 14.23
C ALA A 194 -8.18 -2.24 13.28
N PHE A 195 -8.61 -3.49 13.51
CA PHE A 195 -8.24 -4.61 12.65
C PHE A 195 -8.92 -4.52 11.28
N SER A 196 -10.19 -4.13 11.25
CA SER A 196 -10.93 -3.93 9.99
C SER A 196 -10.29 -2.84 9.14
N SER A 197 -9.83 -1.75 9.76
CA SER A 197 -9.18 -0.66 9.04
C SER A 197 -7.89 -1.09 8.33
N VAL A 198 -7.24 -2.17 8.78
CA VAL A 198 -6.10 -2.77 8.06
C VAL A 198 -6.56 -3.31 6.70
N PHE A 199 -7.62 -4.12 6.68
CA PHE A 199 -8.16 -4.68 5.43
C PHE A 199 -8.74 -3.62 4.50
N LEU A 200 -9.41 -2.60 5.07
CA LEU A 200 -9.93 -1.49 4.28
C LEU A 200 -8.81 -0.66 3.64
N ALA A 201 -7.64 -0.57 4.26
CA ALA A 201 -6.48 0.11 3.68
C ALA A 201 -5.68 -0.78 2.73
N CYS A 202 -5.44 -2.03 3.12
CA CYS A 202 -4.66 -3.00 2.37
C CYS A 202 -5.00 -4.44 2.80
N ILE A 203 -5.57 -5.23 1.89
CA ILE A 203 -5.94 -6.61 2.18
C ILE A 203 -4.71 -7.47 2.47
N HIS A 204 -3.59 -7.27 1.76
CA HIS A 204 -2.34 -7.98 2.04
C HIS A 204 -1.88 -7.79 3.49
N HIS A 205 -1.88 -6.55 4.00
CA HIS A 205 -1.54 -6.29 5.40
C HIS A 205 -2.55 -6.90 6.37
N GLY A 206 -3.83 -6.93 6.01
CA GLY A 206 -4.87 -7.60 6.77
C GLY A 206 -4.58 -9.10 6.95
N LEU A 207 -4.27 -9.79 5.85
CA LEU A 207 -3.93 -11.21 5.85
C LEU A 207 -2.67 -11.50 6.66
N PHE A 208 -1.61 -10.71 6.45
CA PHE A 208 -0.34 -10.88 7.16
C PHE A 208 -0.51 -10.64 8.66
N LEU A 209 -1.21 -9.57 9.03
CA LEU A 209 -1.48 -9.29 10.44
C LEU A 209 -2.34 -10.38 11.07
N ALA A 210 -3.35 -10.91 10.38
CA ALA A 210 -4.18 -12.01 10.88
C ALA A 210 -3.33 -13.24 11.24
N LEU A 211 -2.43 -13.65 10.33
CA LEU A 211 -1.50 -14.75 10.56
C LEU A 211 -0.58 -14.46 11.76
N LEU A 212 0.06 -13.29 11.77
CA LEU A 212 0.98 -12.89 12.84
C LEU A 212 0.28 -12.80 14.20
N LEU A 213 -0.97 -12.33 14.26
CA LEU A 213 -1.76 -12.31 15.49
C LEU A 213 -2.13 -13.72 15.95
N GLY A 214 -2.52 -14.60 15.02
CA GLY A 214 -2.82 -16.00 15.31
C GLY A 214 -1.65 -16.75 15.94
N LEU A 215 -0.46 -16.67 15.31
CA LEU A 215 0.77 -17.29 15.80
C LEU A 215 1.20 -16.77 17.19
N ASN A 216 0.80 -15.55 17.53
CA ASN A 216 1.16 -14.88 18.78
C ASN A 216 0.01 -14.79 19.79
N ALA A 217 -1.14 -15.41 19.54
CA ALA A 217 -2.35 -15.23 20.33
C ALA A 217 -2.12 -15.56 21.82
N TRP A 218 -1.36 -16.62 22.12
CA TRP A 218 -1.04 -17.06 23.47
C TRP A 218 -0.31 -16.00 24.34
N LEU A 219 0.47 -15.09 23.73
CA LEU A 219 1.15 -13.99 24.43
C LEU A 219 0.18 -12.88 24.87
N THR A 220 -0.98 -12.80 24.22
CA THR A 220 -1.96 -11.74 24.39
C THR A 220 -2.97 -12.04 25.50
N VAL A 221 -3.18 -13.32 25.85
CA VAL A 221 -4.14 -13.76 26.86
C VAL A 221 -3.70 -13.32 28.28
N PRO A 222 -4.52 -12.58 29.05
CA PRO A 222 -4.21 -12.22 30.43
C PRO A 222 -4.52 -13.37 31.40
N ARG A 223 -3.62 -13.64 32.38
CA ARG A 223 -3.78 -14.77 33.33
C ARG A 223 -5.06 -14.72 34.18
N ARG A 224 -5.38 -13.56 34.76
CA ARG A 224 -6.49 -13.42 35.75
C ARG A 224 -7.82 -12.99 35.13
N ARG A 225 -7.81 -12.33 33.96
CA ARG A 225 -9.00 -11.75 33.31
C ARG A 225 -9.24 -12.34 31.92
N TRP A 226 -9.04 -13.65 31.77
CA TRP A 226 -9.15 -14.31 30.48
C TRP A 226 -10.59 -14.37 29.96
N LYS A 227 -11.62 -14.53 30.83
CA LYS A 227 -13.04 -14.55 30.38
C LYS A 227 -13.49 -13.19 29.78
N PRO A 228 -13.30 -12.04 30.45
CA PRO A 228 -13.67 -10.75 29.84
C PRO A 228 -12.78 -10.39 28.64
N TRP A 229 -11.55 -10.91 28.59
CA TRP A 229 -10.69 -10.80 27.42
C TRP A 229 -11.23 -11.60 26.24
N LEU A 230 -11.63 -12.86 26.46
CA LEU A 230 -12.24 -13.70 25.44
C LEU A 230 -13.52 -13.07 24.92
N ALA A 231 -14.40 -12.58 25.80
CA ALA A 231 -15.61 -11.86 25.40
C ALA A 231 -15.30 -10.65 24.52
N ALA A 232 -14.27 -9.86 24.87
CA ALA A 232 -13.85 -8.73 24.06
C ALA A 232 -13.22 -9.14 22.72
N VAL A 233 -12.51 -10.27 22.66
CA VAL A 233 -11.97 -10.83 21.40
C VAL A 233 -13.11 -11.33 20.50
N VAL A 234 -14.14 -11.95 21.07
CA VAL A 234 -15.36 -12.34 20.34
C VAL A 234 -16.05 -11.10 19.78
N VAL A 235 -16.22 -10.04 20.58
CA VAL A 235 -16.76 -8.76 20.11
C VAL A 235 -15.91 -8.16 18.99
N ALA A 236 -14.58 -8.24 19.09
CA ALA A 236 -13.68 -7.79 18.02
C ALA A 236 -13.87 -8.60 16.73
N GLY A 237 -14.00 -9.93 16.86
CA GLY A 237 -14.26 -10.83 15.73
C GLY A 237 -15.60 -10.58 15.06
N LEU A 238 -16.67 -10.37 15.84
CA LEU A 238 -17.99 -10.01 15.33
C LEU A 238 -17.96 -8.65 14.60
N THR A 239 -17.30 -7.66 15.19
CA THR A 239 -17.14 -6.32 14.57
C THR A 239 -16.39 -6.43 13.25
N ALA A 240 -15.27 -7.17 13.22
CA ALA A 240 -14.50 -7.37 12.01
C ALA A 240 -15.28 -8.15 10.95
N SER A 241 -16.02 -9.18 11.35
CA SER A 241 -16.87 -9.95 10.43
C SER A 241 -17.94 -9.06 9.81
N LEU A 242 -18.63 -8.24 10.61
CA LEU A 242 -19.66 -7.31 10.13
C LEU A 242 -19.10 -6.33 9.09
N LEU A 243 -17.93 -5.75 9.33
CA LEU A 243 -17.34 -4.73 8.47
C LEU A 243 -16.66 -5.30 7.23
N LEU A 244 -16.06 -6.49 7.33
CA LEU A 244 -15.24 -7.06 6.26
C LEU A 244 -16.01 -8.02 5.36
N THR A 245 -17.10 -8.63 5.82
CA THR A 245 -17.89 -9.56 4.98
C THR A 245 -18.38 -8.91 3.68
N PRO A 246 -18.94 -7.68 3.68
CA PRO A 246 -19.40 -7.03 2.44
C PRO A 246 -18.29 -6.79 1.41
N LEU A 247 -17.03 -6.69 1.87
CA LEU A 247 -15.86 -6.51 1.01
C LEU A 247 -15.27 -7.85 0.56
N LEU A 248 -14.98 -8.74 1.52
CA LEU A 248 -14.20 -9.95 1.27
C LEU A 248 -15.01 -11.07 0.62
N LEU A 249 -16.33 -11.14 0.87
CA LEU A 249 -17.16 -12.19 0.31
C LEU A 249 -17.32 -12.05 -1.22
N PRO A 250 -17.71 -10.88 -1.78
CA PRO A 250 -17.73 -10.69 -3.23
C PRO A 250 -16.35 -10.87 -3.87
N LEU A 251 -15.30 -10.33 -3.25
CA LEU A 251 -13.93 -10.49 -3.72
C LEU A 251 -13.53 -11.96 -3.83
N ARG A 252 -13.82 -12.76 -2.80
CA ARG A 252 -13.56 -14.21 -2.81
C ARG A 252 -14.33 -14.90 -3.94
N HIS A 253 -15.62 -14.58 -4.12
CA HIS A 253 -16.42 -15.18 -5.19
C HIS A 253 -15.89 -14.84 -6.59
N LEU A 254 -15.48 -13.58 -6.81
CA LEU A 254 -14.94 -13.13 -8.09
C LEU A 254 -13.60 -13.79 -8.40
N LEU A 255 -12.71 -13.91 -7.42
CA LEU A 255 -11.40 -14.55 -7.61
C LEU A 255 -11.50 -16.08 -7.75
N ALA A 256 -12.38 -16.73 -6.98
CA ALA A 256 -12.54 -18.19 -7.01
C ALA A 256 -13.05 -18.70 -8.37
N ARG A 257 -13.91 -17.93 -9.06
CA ARG A 257 -14.43 -18.28 -10.38
C ARG A 257 -13.38 -18.27 -11.50
N ARG A 258 -12.22 -17.66 -11.26
CA ARG A 258 -11.20 -17.40 -12.29
C ARG A 258 -9.97 -18.29 -12.16
N GLY A 259 -9.83 -19.03 -11.06
CA GLY A 259 -8.68 -19.90 -10.85
C GLY A 259 -7.34 -19.16 -10.85
N PHE A 260 -7.33 -17.85 -10.55
CA PHE A 260 -6.07 -17.10 -10.51
C PHE A 260 -5.12 -17.75 -9.50
N THR A 261 -3.94 -18.13 -9.98
CA THR A 261 -2.85 -18.65 -9.15
C THR A 261 -1.59 -17.88 -9.48
N ARG A 262 -0.78 -17.55 -8.47
CA ARG A 262 0.55 -16.97 -8.70
C ARG A 262 1.55 -18.07 -9.04
N SER A 263 2.40 -17.82 -10.04
CA SER A 263 3.44 -18.80 -10.37
C SER A 263 4.42 -18.93 -9.21
N ALA A 264 4.83 -20.16 -8.89
CA ALA A 264 5.77 -20.40 -7.79
C ALA A 264 7.10 -19.67 -8.00
N VAL A 265 7.55 -19.53 -9.26
CA VAL A 265 8.76 -18.82 -9.65
C VAL A 265 8.64 -17.31 -9.39
N GLU A 266 7.49 -16.69 -9.72
CA GLU A 266 7.24 -15.27 -9.43
C GLU A 266 7.20 -15.00 -7.92
N VAL A 267 6.56 -15.88 -7.15
CA VAL A 267 6.52 -15.76 -5.69
C VAL A 267 7.92 -15.92 -5.09
N GLN A 268 8.71 -16.86 -5.59
CA GLN A 268 10.09 -17.08 -5.15
C GLN A 268 10.98 -15.86 -5.44
N SER A 269 10.90 -15.28 -6.64
CA SER A 269 11.68 -14.09 -6.98
C SER A 269 11.27 -12.86 -6.17
N LEU A 270 10.00 -12.78 -5.75
CA LEU A 270 9.45 -11.72 -4.89
C LEU A 270 9.41 -12.11 -3.40
N SER A 271 10.15 -13.15 -3.02
CA SER A 271 10.42 -13.49 -1.62
C SER A 271 11.75 -12.88 -1.17
N ALA A 272 11.90 -12.59 0.12
CA ALA A 272 13.15 -12.08 0.65
C ALA A 272 14.23 -13.16 0.67
N THR A 273 15.48 -12.72 0.65
CA THR A 273 16.68 -13.52 0.92
C THR A 273 17.30 -13.09 2.25
N ALA A 274 18.20 -13.90 2.81
CA ALA A 274 18.91 -13.50 4.03
C ALA A 274 19.70 -12.20 3.79
N SER A 275 20.38 -12.08 2.64
CA SER A 275 21.15 -10.89 2.26
C SER A 275 20.34 -9.61 2.22
N ASP A 276 19.05 -9.66 1.87
CA ASP A 276 18.18 -8.48 1.84
C ASP A 276 18.06 -7.82 3.22
N TRP A 277 18.04 -8.61 4.30
CA TRP A 277 17.94 -8.12 5.68
C TRP A 277 19.26 -7.53 6.23
N PHE A 278 20.39 -7.87 5.62
CA PHE A 278 21.69 -7.27 5.99
C PHE A 278 21.96 -5.95 5.27
N GLN A 279 21.23 -5.69 4.19
CA GLN A 279 21.39 -4.50 3.37
C GLN A 279 20.51 -3.35 3.86
N ALA A 280 21.16 -2.23 4.18
CA ALA A 280 20.49 -0.99 4.51
C ALA A 280 20.39 -0.08 3.27
N MET A 281 19.42 0.84 3.28
CA MET A 281 19.29 1.86 2.24
C MET A 281 20.59 2.66 2.06
N PRO A 282 20.92 3.11 0.84
CA PRO A 282 22.00 4.08 0.64
C PRO A 282 21.82 5.30 1.56
N GLY A 283 22.91 5.74 2.18
CA GLY A 283 22.90 6.84 3.16
C GLY A 283 22.56 6.43 4.59
N ALA A 284 22.31 5.15 4.88
CA ALA A 284 22.19 4.66 6.25
C ALA A 284 23.48 4.90 7.05
N ALA A 285 23.34 5.28 8.32
CA ALA A 285 24.48 5.62 9.19
C ALA A 285 25.46 4.44 9.39
N VAL A 286 24.97 3.21 9.33
CA VAL A 286 25.77 1.98 9.42
C VAL A 286 25.34 1.03 8.30
N ASN A 287 26.29 0.64 7.44
CA ASN A 287 26.08 -0.34 6.39
C ASN A 287 27.28 -1.28 6.32
N PHE A 288 27.09 -2.56 6.67
CA PHE A 288 28.17 -3.56 6.70
C PHE A 288 28.45 -4.18 5.33
N THR A 289 27.58 -3.98 4.34
CA THR A 289 27.74 -4.55 3.00
C THR A 289 28.04 -3.43 2.01
N ALA A 290 29.33 -3.21 1.74
CA ALA A 290 29.80 -2.19 0.79
C ALA A 290 29.50 -2.55 -0.69
N ALA A 291 29.34 -3.84 -0.99
CA ALA A 291 28.94 -4.32 -2.31
C ALA A 291 27.41 -4.55 -2.33
N GLN A 292 26.65 -3.51 -2.65
CA GLN A 292 25.23 -3.69 -2.99
C GLN A 292 25.17 -4.53 -4.27
N SER A 293 24.67 -5.76 -4.17
CA SER A 293 24.23 -6.45 -5.38
C SER A 293 23.09 -5.64 -5.99
N ARG A 294 23.17 -5.31 -7.29
CA ARG A 294 22.09 -4.64 -8.03
C ARG A 294 20.75 -5.39 -7.93
N SER A 295 20.76 -6.66 -7.53
CA SER A 295 19.58 -7.52 -7.39
C SER A 295 18.95 -7.54 -6.00
N ALA A 296 19.61 -6.99 -4.98
CA ALA A 296 19.17 -7.16 -3.59
C ALA A 296 18.26 -6.02 -3.10
N ARG A 297 17.27 -6.38 -2.29
CA ARG A 297 16.28 -5.45 -1.74
C ARG A 297 16.73 -5.02 -0.34
N PRO A 298 17.01 -3.74 -0.06
CA PRO A 298 17.46 -3.28 1.25
C PRO A 298 16.31 -3.32 2.27
N LEU A 299 16.20 -4.42 3.02
CA LEU A 299 15.16 -4.62 4.03
C LEU A 299 15.62 -4.27 5.44
N SER A 300 16.89 -3.94 5.65
CA SER A 300 17.40 -3.63 6.99
C SER A 300 16.71 -2.38 7.60
N PRO A 301 16.13 -2.48 8.80
CA PRO A 301 15.57 -1.33 9.51
C PRO A 301 16.65 -0.40 10.10
N GLY A 302 17.93 -0.78 10.05
CA GLY A 302 19.05 -0.12 10.73
C GLY A 302 19.66 -0.97 11.84
N TRP A 303 20.98 -0.99 11.92
CA TRP A 303 21.76 -1.79 12.88
C TRP A 303 21.70 -1.24 14.32
N ILE A 304 21.71 0.08 14.50
CA ILE A 304 21.55 0.75 15.79
C ILE A 304 20.15 0.48 16.34
N ARG A 305 19.10 0.64 15.52
CA ARG A 305 17.72 0.26 15.86
C ARG A 305 17.63 -1.21 16.23
N THR A 306 18.27 -2.10 15.47
CA THR A 306 18.28 -3.55 15.76
C THR A 306 18.96 -3.88 17.09
N GLY A 307 20.13 -3.28 17.38
CA GLY A 307 20.83 -3.45 18.66
C GLY A 307 20.03 -2.92 19.86
N LEU A 308 19.36 -1.77 19.71
CA LEU A 308 18.47 -1.21 20.73
C LEU A 308 17.22 -2.06 20.93
N ALA A 309 16.67 -2.65 19.86
CA ALA A 309 15.56 -3.59 19.93
C ALA A 309 15.94 -4.86 20.71
N LEU A 310 17.12 -5.43 20.44
CA LEU A 310 17.64 -6.57 21.20
C LEU A 310 17.84 -6.21 22.68
N THR A 311 18.43 -5.04 22.94
CA THR A 311 18.58 -4.51 24.31
C THR A 311 17.23 -4.39 25.02
N CYS A 312 16.18 -3.95 24.32
CA CYS A 312 14.82 -3.90 24.86
C CYS A 312 14.32 -5.27 25.32
N VAL A 313 14.51 -6.31 24.49
CA VAL A 313 14.12 -7.69 24.77
C VAL A 313 14.88 -8.24 25.98
N LEU A 314 16.20 -8.06 26.02
CA LEU A 314 17.05 -8.48 27.14
C LEU A 314 16.65 -7.81 28.46
N LEU A 315 16.42 -6.49 28.45
CA LEU A 315 15.96 -5.74 29.63
C LEU A 315 14.53 -6.14 30.05
N ALA A 316 13.67 -6.51 29.09
CA ALA A 316 12.31 -7.00 29.37
C ALA A 316 12.31 -8.35 30.08
N MET A 317 13.32 -9.20 29.85
CA MET A 317 13.43 -10.49 30.55
C MET A 317 13.65 -10.30 32.04
N ARG A 318 14.38 -9.24 32.43
CA ARG A 318 14.63 -8.87 33.83
C ARG A 318 13.43 -8.19 34.51
N ARG A 319 12.54 -7.51 33.76
CA ARG A 319 11.39 -6.76 34.30
C ARG A 319 10.04 -7.38 33.93
N ARG A 320 9.34 -7.98 34.90
CA ARG A 320 8.08 -8.72 34.65
C ARG A 320 6.89 -7.89 34.15
N ARG A 321 6.84 -6.58 34.42
CA ARG A 321 5.62 -5.76 34.24
C ARG A 321 5.16 -5.61 32.78
N ASP A 322 6.09 -5.46 31.84
CA ASP A 322 5.79 -5.27 30.41
C ASP A 322 6.43 -6.35 29.50
N ARG A 323 6.92 -7.45 30.11
CA ARG A 323 7.61 -8.57 29.44
C ARG A 323 6.81 -9.15 28.27
N ARG A 324 5.51 -9.43 28.48
CA ARG A 324 4.67 -10.06 27.43
C ARG A 324 4.45 -9.16 26.22
N ALA A 325 4.30 -7.85 26.41
CA ALA A 325 4.12 -6.94 25.28
C ALA A 325 5.40 -6.85 24.44
N VAL A 326 6.57 -6.86 25.07
CA VAL A 326 7.86 -6.89 24.37
C VAL A 326 8.08 -8.23 23.67
N LEU A 327 7.80 -9.36 24.34
CA LEU A 327 7.89 -10.67 23.71
C LEU A 327 6.93 -10.80 22.53
N PHE A 328 5.73 -10.25 22.63
CA PHE A 328 4.77 -10.23 21.54
C PHE A 328 5.30 -9.45 20.33
N LEU A 329 5.85 -8.25 20.52
CA LEU A 329 6.46 -7.48 19.42
C LEU A 329 7.71 -8.17 18.86
N ALA A 330 8.54 -8.77 19.71
CA ALA A 330 9.73 -9.51 19.28
C ALA A 330 9.33 -10.74 18.45
N ALA A 331 8.37 -11.53 18.92
CA ALA A 331 7.86 -12.69 18.21
C ALA A 331 7.14 -12.29 16.91
N LEU A 332 6.39 -11.18 16.90
CA LEU A 332 5.84 -10.59 15.69
C LEU A 332 6.96 -10.26 14.68
N GLY A 333 8.05 -9.63 15.12
CA GLY A 333 9.21 -9.36 14.28
C GLY A 333 9.89 -10.62 13.75
N CYS A 334 10.11 -11.63 14.60
CA CYS A 334 10.71 -12.91 14.21
C CYS A 334 9.84 -13.68 13.20
N TRP A 335 8.52 -13.76 13.43
CA TRP A 335 7.60 -14.37 12.47
C TRP A 335 7.53 -13.59 11.16
N SER A 336 7.62 -12.27 11.22
CA SER A 336 7.67 -11.42 10.03
C SER A 336 8.92 -11.69 9.20
N LEU A 337 10.08 -11.81 9.86
CA LEU A 337 11.33 -12.22 9.21
C LEU A 337 11.19 -13.62 8.56
N PHE A 338 10.71 -14.60 9.32
CA PHE A 338 10.49 -15.97 8.84
C PHE A 338 9.59 -16.01 7.59
N TRP A 339 8.42 -15.37 7.64
CA TRP A 339 7.48 -15.37 6.52
C TRP A 339 7.90 -14.45 5.37
N SER A 340 8.80 -13.48 5.60
CA SER A 340 9.34 -12.65 4.51
C SER A 340 10.15 -13.47 3.50
N PHE A 341 10.76 -14.57 3.93
CA PHE A 341 11.48 -15.49 3.05
C PHE A 341 10.56 -16.27 2.11
N GLY A 342 9.23 -16.28 2.32
CA GLY A 342 8.26 -16.86 1.40
C GLY A 342 8.66 -18.23 0.84
N ALA A 343 8.66 -18.33 -0.49
CA ALA A 343 9.06 -19.55 -1.20
C ALA A 343 10.58 -19.81 -1.21
N ASN A 344 11.42 -18.86 -0.79
CA ASN A 344 12.85 -19.08 -0.57
C ASN A 344 13.13 -19.87 0.72
N LEU A 345 12.17 -19.96 1.64
CA LEU A 345 12.33 -20.73 2.87
C LEU A 345 12.12 -22.22 2.61
N ARG A 346 13.20 -22.99 2.61
CA ARG A 346 13.18 -24.46 2.45
C ARG A 346 13.96 -25.11 3.59
N ILE A 347 13.30 -25.98 4.35
CA ILE A 347 13.92 -26.73 5.45
C ILE A 347 13.81 -28.21 5.07
N GLY A 348 14.85 -28.73 4.40
CA GLY A 348 14.77 -30.05 3.74
C GLY A 348 13.64 -30.08 2.71
N ALA A 349 12.72 -31.04 2.83
CA ALA A 349 11.54 -31.14 1.99
C ALA A 349 10.40 -30.18 2.39
N TRP A 350 10.47 -29.56 3.57
CA TRP A 350 9.40 -28.70 4.06
C TRP A 350 9.43 -27.33 3.37
N GLN A 351 8.30 -26.97 2.76
CA GLN A 351 8.05 -25.67 2.10
C GLN A 351 6.90 -24.94 2.81
N PRO A 352 7.19 -24.16 3.88
CA PRO A 352 6.16 -23.57 4.72
C PRO A 352 5.19 -22.66 3.94
N TRP A 353 5.71 -21.90 2.97
CA TRP A 353 4.89 -21.00 2.15
C TRP A 353 3.87 -21.74 1.30
N HIS A 354 4.24 -22.86 0.71
CA HIS A 354 3.35 -23.64 -0.14
C HIS A 354 2.16 -24.16 0.66
N ILE A 355 2.43 -24.73 1.84
CA ILE A 355 1.39 -25.20 2.77
C ILE A 355 0.49 -24.03 3.21
N LEU A 356 1.07 -22.88 3.53
CA LEU A 356 0.27 -21.70 3.89
C LEU A 356 -0.64 -21.26 2.74
N ALA A 357 -0.11 -21.19 1.51
CA ALA A 357 -0.83 -20.76 0.33
C ALA A 357 -1.98 -21.72 -0.06
N GLU A 358 -1.80 -23.02 0.17
CA GLU A 358 -2.83 -24.04 -0.07
C GLU A 358 -3.95 -24.00 0.98
N TRP A 359 -3.59 -23.91 2.27
CA TRP A 359 -4.55 -24.13 3.35
C TRP A 359 -5.19 -22.84 3.89
N ALA A 360 -4.51 -21.70 3.79
CA ALA A 360 -5.01 -20.42 4.30
C ALA A 360 -5.62 -19.57 3.17
N PRO A 361 -6.94 -19.30 3.20
CA PRO A 361 -7.60 -18.52 2.15
C PRO A 361 -6.94 -17.16 1.91
N GLY A 362 -6.72 -16.83 0.64
CA GLY A 362 -6.12 -15.56 0.20
C GLY A 362 -4.60 -15.59 0.06
N PHE A 363 -3.88 -16.52 0.71
CA PHE A 363 -2.42 -16.58 0.60
C PHE A 363 -1.93 -17.07 -0.77
N SER A 364 -2.72 -17.87 -1.49
CA SER A 364 -2.44 -18.25 -2.88
C SER A 364 -2.39 -17.07 -3.86
N GLN A 365 -3.01 -15.94 -3.49
CA GLN A 365 -3.02 -14.71 -4.31
C GLN A 365 -1.87 -13.75 -3.97
N VAL A 366 -1.16 -14.02 -2.88
CA VAL A 366 -0.05 -13.16 -2.43
C VAL A 366 1.15 -13.39 -3.33
N ARG A 367 1.46 -12.37 -4.14
CA ARG A 367 2.62 -12.40 -5.03
C ARG A 367 3.95 -12.18 -4.31
N SER A 368 4.00 -11.24 -3.37
CA SER A 368 5.26 -10.71 -2.84
C SER A 368 5.39 -10.97 -1.34
N ALA A 369 5.97 -12.13 -0.98
CA ALA A 369 6.15 -12.53 0.41
C ALA A 369 7.12 -11.61 1.17
N TYR A 370 8.08 -10.94 0.50
CA TYR A 370 9.01 -10.01 1.15
C TYR A 370 8.30 -8.94 1.98
N ARG A 371 7.05 -8.58 1.63
CA ARG A 371 6.23 -7.56 2.28
C ARG A 371 5.92 -7.86 3.76
N PHE A 372 6.13 -9.07 4.26
CA PHE A 372 6.17 -9.29 5.72
C PHE A 372 7.24 -8.42 6.40
N ALA A 373 8.27 -7.97 5.68
CA ALA A 373 9.31 -7.09 6.19
C ALA A 373 8.77 -5.75 6.75
N TYR A 374 7.62 -5.24 6.28
CA TYR A 374 6.97 -4.05 6.89
C TYR A 374 6.74 -4.25 8.39
N PHE A 375 6.23 -5.43 8.78
CA PHE A 375 5.95 -5.79 10.16
C PHE A 375 7.24 -6.02 10.96
N GLY A 376 8.26 -6.60 10.31
CA GLY A 376 9.58 -6.78 10.90
C GLY A 376 10.28 -5.47 11.21
N GLN A 377 10.34 -4.55 10.24
CA GLN A 377 10.90 -3.20 10.43
C GLN A 377 10.13 -2.44 11.52
N LEU A 378 8.79 -2.51 11.49
CA LEU A 378 7.95 -1.88 12.50
C LEU A 378 8.24 -2.42 13.91
N ALA A 379 8.34 -3.74 14.07
CA ALA A 379 8.67 -4.37 15.35
C ALA A 379 10.03 -3.89 15.89
N VAL A 380 11.05 -3.84 15.03
CA VAL A 380 12.40 -3.37 15.39
C VAL A 380 12.36 -1.91 15.84
N VAL A 381 11.75 -1.00 15.06
CA VAL A 381 11.68 0.42 15.39
C VAL A 381 10.94 0.66 16.72
N LEU A 382 9.80 -0.01 16.93
CA LEU A 382 9.03 0.11 18.17
C LEU A 382 9.81 -0.40 19.39
N LEU A 383 10.49 -1.55 19.24
CA LEU A 383 11.32 -2.12 20.30
C LEU A 383 12.55 -1.25 20.58
N ALA A 384 13.18 -0.67 19.56
CA ALA A 384 14.31 0.22 19.69
C ALA A 384 13.97 1.46 20.53
N ALA A 385 12.84 2.12 20.24
CA ALA A 385 12.38 3.28 21.00
C ALA A 385 12.09 2.95 22.47
N VAL A 386 11.45 1.79 22.73
CA VAL A 386 11.21 1.33 24.12
C VAL A 386 12.53 0.93 24.81
N GLY A 387 13.45 0.31 24.09
CA GLY A 387 14.77 -0.11 24.58
C GLY A 387 15.60 1.08 25.01
N LEU A 388 15.67 2.10 24.17
CA LEU A 388 16.40 3.34 24.42
C LEU A 388 15.89 4.06 25.68
N ASP A 389 14.57 4.21 25.84
CA ASP A 389 13.97 4.80 27.05
C ASP A 389 14.22 3.97 28.32
N ARG A 390 14.27 2.64 28.20
CA ARG A 390 14.57 1.77 29.35
C ARG A 390 16.03 1.85 29.76
N LEU A 391 16.94 1.97 28.79
CA LEU A 391 18.36 2.10 29.01
C LEU A 391 18.69 3.42 29.74
N SER A 392 18.10 4.53 29.31
CA SER A 392 18.31 5.83 29.96
C SER A 392 17.77 5.91 31.40
N ARG A 393 16.78 5.07 31.75
CA ARG A 393 16.25 4.94 33.12
C ARG A 393 16.97 3.88 33.96
N SER A 394 17.92 3.15 33.40
CA SER A 394 18.68 2.14 34.15
C SER A 394 19.61 2.81 35.16
N ARG A 395 19.85 2.17 36.32
CA ARG A 395 20.69 2.75 37.39
C ARG A 395 22.12 3.07 36.93
N ALA A 396 22.62 2.34 35.93
CA ALA A 396 23.95 2.53 35.35
C ALA A 396 24.09 3.84 34.54
N VAL A 397 22.99 4.46 34.12
CA VAL A 397 22.96 5.61 33.19
C VAL A 397 22.13 6.76 33.79
N ARG A 398 21.92 6.80 35.11
CA ARG A 398 21.16 7.89 35.73
C ARG A 398 21.98 9.18 35.69
N PRO A 399 21.45 10.29 35.12
CA PRO A 399 22.15 11.56 35.17
C PRO A 399 22.16 12.06 36.62
N GLY A 400 23.35 12.14 37.24
CA GLY A 400 23.56 13.01 38.40
C GLY A 400 23.63 14.48 37.94
N ALA A 401 23.58 15.44 38.87
CA ALA A 401 23.70 16.87 38.56
C ALA A 401 25.09 17.29 38.01
N ASN A 402 26.04 16.36 37.93
CA ASN A 402 27.44 16.60 37.58
C ASN A 402 27.66 16.59 36.06
N ARG A 403 28.88 16.94 35.60
CA ARG A 403 29.29 16.91 34.18
C ARG A 403 28.94 15.58 33.47
N ALA A 404 29.08 14.45 34.16
CA ALA A 404 28.69 13.13 33.66
C ALA A 404 27.20 13.01 33.30
N GLY A 405 26.30 13.66 34.06
CA GLY A 405 24.87 13.64 33.75
C GLY A 405 24.49 14.45 32.51
N ARG A 406 25.23 15.53 32.23
CA ARG A 406 25.08 16.29 30.98
C ARG A 406 25.51 15.46 29.77
N LEU A 407 26.63 14.75 29.86
CA LEU A 407 27.10 13.84 28.80
C LEU A 407 26.09 12.72 28.52
N VAL A 408 25.56 12.09 29.56
CA VAL A 408 24.54 11.04 29.43
C VAL A 408 23.25 11.57 28.79
N SER A 409 22.82 12.78 29.16
CA SER A 409 21.64 13.41 28.56
C SER A 409 21.87 13.74 27.09
N GLY A 410 23.06 14.27 26.74
CA GLY A 410 23.46 14.51 25.36
C GLY A 410 23.50 13.22 24.53
N LEU A 411 24.07 12.14 25.07
CA LEU A 411 24.11 10.83 24.42
C LEU A 411 22.69 10.25 24.21
N PHE A 412 21.78 10.47 25.16
CA PHE A 412 20.38 10.05 25.01
C PHE A 412 19.67 10.83 23.90
N VAL A 413 19.87 12.14 23.80
CA VAL A 413 19.35 12.97 22.70
C VAL A 413 19.91 12.50 21.35
N LEU A 414 21.23 12.29 21.28
CA LEU A 414 21.89 11.77 20.07
C LEU A 414 21.35 10.39 19.69
N SER A 415 21.17 9.49 20.66
CA SER A 415 20.59 8.17 20.41
C SER A 415 19.14 8.26 19.94
N CYS A 416 18.36 9.22 20.43
CA CYS A 416 17.01 9.49 19.91
C CYS A 416 17.07 9.99 18.46
N ALA A 417 18.02 10.87 18.12
CA ALA A 417 18.23 11.31 16.74
C ALA A 417 18.66 10.14 15.83
N LEU A 418 19.54 9.27 16.30
CA LEU A 418 19.93 8.05 15.58
C LEU A 418 18.74 7.11 15.38
N VAL A 419 17.91 6.84 16.40
CA VAL A 419 16.68 6.05 16.21
C VAL A 419 15.78 6.69 15.16
N ALA A 420 15.60 8.01 15.20
CA ALA A 420 14.76 8.74 14.26
C ALA A 420 15.29 8.68 12.81
N PHE A 421 16.59 8.87 12.61
CA PHE A 421 17.17 9.17 11.29
C PHE A 421 18.27 8.20 10.81
N GLU A 422 18.52 7.09 11.52
CA GLU A 422 19.59 6.12 11.18
C GLU A 422 19.53 5.67 9.72
N VAL A 423 18.33 5.37 9.22
CA VAL A 423 18.11 5.00 7.82
C VAL A 423 17.30 6.12 7.20
N PRO A 424 17.89 6.95 6.32
CA PRO A 424 17.16 8.01 5.64
C PRO A 424 16.16 7.41 4.64
N PRO A 425 15.10 8.15 4.29
CA PRO A 425 14.15 7.72 3.28
C PRO A 425 14.86 7.56 1.92
N ALA A 426 14.40 6.61 1.11
CA ALA A 426 14.88 6.44 -0.26
C ALA A 426 14.79 7.75 -1.06
N PRO A 427 15.65 8.00 -2.06
CA PRO A 427 15.46 9.10 -2.99
C PRO A 427 14.03 9.11 -3.55
N LEU A 428 13.45 10.30 -3.69
CA LEU A 428 12.10 10.46 -4.24
C LEU A 428 12.18 10.45 -5.77
N GLY A 429 11.45 9.54 -6.40
CA GLY A 429 11.11 9.64 -7.81
C GLY A 429 9.83 10.45 -7.99
N LEU A 430 9.73 11.17 -9.10
CA LEU A 430 8.49 11.82 -9.54
C LEU A 430 8.15 11.33 -10.93
N VAL A 431 6.89 10.91 -11.10
CA VAL A 431 6.35 10.51 -12.38
C VAL A 431 5.48 11.63 -12.89
N SER A 432 5.81 12.17 -14.06
CA SER A 432 4.94 13.08 -14.77
C SER A 432 3.74 12.32 -15.31
N VAL A 433 2.55 12.84 -15.03
CA VAL A 433 1.29 12.30 -15.50
C VAL A 433 0.63 13.31 -16.43
N PRO A 434 -0.27 12.87 -17.33
CA PRO A 434 -1.05 13.80 -18.13
C PRO A 434 -1.73 14.83 -17.23
N ASP A 435 -1.71 16.11 -17.61
CA ASP A 435 -2.37 17.18 -16.86
C ASP A 435 -3.88 16.95 -16.89
N VAL A 436 -4.36 16.23 -15.87
CA VAL A 436 -5.78 15.94 -15.67
C VAL A 436 -6.56 17.14 -15.13
N ALA A 437 -6.01 18.37 -15.16
CA ALA A 437 -6.84 19.58 -15.08
C ALA A 437 -7.26 20.06 -16.48
N LYS A 438 -6.56 19.64 -17.54
CA LYS A 438 -6.88 19.98 -18.93
C LYS A 438 -7.55 18.81 -19.61
N GLU A 439 -8.88 18.82 -19.58
CA GLU A 439 -9.69 17.79 -20.23
C GLU A 439 -9.35 17.71 -21.73
N PRO A 440 -8.82 16.60 -22.24
CA PRO A 440 -8.48 16.51 -23.64
C PRO A 440 -9.76 16.37 -24.48
N ALA A 441 -9.83 17.08 -25.60
CA ALA A 441 -11.02 17.14 -26.45
C ALA A 441 -11.46 15.75 -26.94
N TRP A 442 -10.52 14.82 -27.16
CA TRP A 442 -10.82 13.44 -27.53
C TRP A 442 -11.59 12.69 -26.43
N ALA A 443 -11.27 12.92 -25.15
CA ALA A 443 -11.97 12.27 -24.04
C ALA A 443 -13.41 12.79 -23.92
N VAL A 444 -13.63 14.09 -24.17
CA VAL A 444 -14.97 14.69 -24.26
C VAL A 444 -15.77 14.04 -25.40
N PHE A 445 -15.15 13.86 -26.57
CA PHE A 445 -15.81 13.22 -27.71
C PHE A 445 -16.26 11.81 -27.34
N VAL A 446 -15.36 10.97 -26.81
CA VAL A 446 -15.65 9.58 -26.46
C VAL A 446 -16.77 9.51 -25.41
N ARG A 447 -16.73 10.35 -24.37
CA ARG A 447 -17.76 10.41 -23.34
C ARG A 447 -19.15 10.73 -23.90
N ARG A 448 -19.23 11.65 -24.87
CA ARG A 448 -20.52 12.11 -25.45
C ARG A 448 -21.09 11.16 -26.50
N HIS A 449 -20.24 10.45 -27.23
CA HIS A 449 -20.67 9.72 -28.42
C HIS A 449 -20.63 8.20 -28.26
N THR A 450 -20.01 7.65 -27.20
CA THR A 450 -20.00 6.19 -26.98
C THR A 450 -21.28 5.75 -26.27
N PRO A 451 -22.08 4.84 -26.86
CA PRO A 451 -23.26 4.28 -26.18
C PRO A 451 -22.88 3.53 -24.90
N ALA A 452 -23.76 3.52 -23.89
CA ALA A 452 -23.49 2.93 -22.57
C ALA A 452 -23.12 1.43 -22.58
N HIS A 453 -23.48 0.68 -23.62
CA HIS A 453 -23.21 -0.74 -23.78
C HIS A 453 -22.03 -1.04 -24.72
N ARG A 454 -21.33 0.00 -25.20
CA ARG A 454 -20.19 -0.10 -26.08
C ARG A 454 -18.91 0.29 -25.36
N ALA A 455 -17.78 -0.15 -25.89
CA ALA A 455 -16.47 0.13 -25.34
C ALA A 455 -15.57 0.86 -26.35
N ILE A 456 -14.41 1.28 -25.86
CA ILE A 456 -13.31 1.79 -26.68
C ILE A 456 -12.08 0.89 -26.56
N VAL A 457 -11.19 1.00 -27.53
CA VAL A 457 -9.81 0.53 -27.43
C VAL A 457 -8.86 1.70 -27.71
N CYS A 458 -7.80 1.80 -26.92
CA CYS A 458 -6.76 2.82 -27.07
C CYS A 458 -5.48 2.17 -27.63
N LEU A 459 -4.94 2.78 -28.69
CA LEU A 459 -3.74 2.35 -29.39
C LEU A 459 -2.61 3.39 -29.25
N PRO A 460 -1.33 2.96 -29.16
CA PRO A 460 -0.87 1.58 -29.27
C PRO A 460 -1.27 0.72 -28.08
N PHE A 461 -1.68 -0.52 -28.40
CA PHE A 461 -2.03 -1.52 -27.40
C PHE A 461 -0.76 -2.11 -26.77
N MET A 462 -0.90 -3.08 -25.87
CA MET A 462 0.24 -3.76 -25.27
C MET A 462 0.95 -4.66 -26.30
N GLU A 463 2.28 -4.56 -26.39
CA GLU A 463 3.08 -5.32 -27.37
C GLU A 463 3.99 -6.37 -26.73
N ALA A 464 4.71 -6.04 -25.67
CA ALA A 464 5.83 -6.84 -25.15
C ALA A 464 5.71 -7.26 -23.69
N TYR A 465 4.58 -6.97 -23.02
CA TYR A 465 4.44 -7.13 -21.56
C TYR A 465 5.59 -6.40 -20.81
N SER A 466 6.02 -5.26 -21.36
CA SER A 466 7.13 -4.49 -20.85
C SER A 466 6.67 -3.48 -19.78
N ALA A 467 7.63 -2.95 -19.01
CA ALA A 467 7.35 -1.88 -18.06
C ALA A 467 6.69 -0.65 -18.74
N ASP A 468 7.12 -0.31 -19.95
CA ASP A 468 6.61 0.82 -20.73
C ASP A 468 5.17 0.57 -21.21
N ASP A 469 4.85 -0.67 -21.62
CA ASP A 469 3.48 -1.06 -22.00
C ASP A 469 2.50 -0.95 -20.83
N TYR A 470 2.94 -1.38 -19.65
CA TYR A 470 2.15 -1.24 -18.43
C TYR A 470 1.93 0.22 -18.06
N GLU A 471 2.97 1.04 -18.19
CA GLU A 471 2.88 2.47 -17.93
C GLU A 471 1.89 3.14 -18.87
N ARG A 472 1.95 2.80 -20.17
CA ARG A 472 1.00 3.29 -21.18
C ARG A 472 -0.44 2.88 -20.86
N SER A 473 -0.65 1.63 -20.47
CA SER A 473 -1.97 1.13 -20.07
C SER A 473 -2.52 1.90 -18.86
N ALA A 474 -1.66 2.20 -17.88
CA ALA A 474 -2.03 3.01 -16.72
C ALA A 474 -2.31 4.48 -17.09
N LYS A 475 -1.61 5.06 -18.07
CA LYS A 475 -1.92 6.38 -18.63
C LYS A 475 -3.30 6.40 -19.29
N TRP A 476 -3.63 5.37 -20.08
CA TRP A 476 -4.98 5.24 -20.65
C TRP A 476 -6.06 5.15 -19.58
N MET A 477 -5.81 4.39 -18.50
CA MET A 477 -6.73 4.32 -17.37
C MET A 477 -6.94 5.69 -16.70
N LEU A 478 -5.88 6.49 -16.54
CA LEU A 478 -6.01 7.86 -16.02
C LEU A 478 -6.85 8.74 -16.93
N PHE A 479 -6.72 8.66 -18.25
CA PHE A 479 -7.66 9.35 -19.15
C PHE A 479 -9.10 8.84 -18.99
N GLY A 480 -9.26 7.55 -18.65
CA GLY A 480 -10.52 6.93 -18.25
C GLY A 480 -11.26 7.66 -17.13
N THR A 481 -10.56 8.38 -16.26
CA THR A 481 -11.21 9.13 -15.17
C THR A 481 -12.03 10.32 -15.68
N TRP A 482 -11.75 10.81 -16.89
CA TRP A 482 -12.51 11.89 -17.53
C TRP A 482 -13.71 11.39 -18.32
N HIS A 483 -13.50 10.36 -19.15
CA HIS A 483 -14.54 9.92 -20.07
C HIS A 483 -15.50 8.90 -19.45
N GLY A 484 -15.06 8.11 -18.46
CA GLY A 484 -15.90 7.13 -17.76
C GLY A 484 -16.39 5.94 -18.61
N VAL A 485 -16.02 5.89 -19.88
CA VAL A 485 -16.38 4.82 -20.83
C VAL A 485 -15.54 3.56 -20.59
N ALA A 486 -16.17 2.39 -20.71
CA ALA A 486 -15.49 1.09 -20.62
C ALA A 486 -14.43 0.94 -21.71
N MET A 487 -13.25 0.47 -21.32
CA MET A 487 -12.12 0.29 -22.21
C MET A 487 -11.64 -1.16 -22.20
N VAL A 488 -11.26 -1.65 -23.38
CA VAL A 488 -10.64 -2.96 -23.57
C VAL A 488 -9.27 -3.01 -22.90
N ASN A 489 -8.54 -1.89 -22.92
CA ASN A 489 -7.28 -1.74 -22.22
C ASN A 489 -7.45 -1.88 -20.69
N GLY A 490 -6.33 -2.10 -20.01
CA GLY A 490 -6.29 -2.10 -18.56
C GLY A 490 -4.95 -2.57 -18.02
N TYR A 491 -4.68 -2.22 -16.78
CA TYR A 491 -3.58 -2.74 -16.00
C TYR A 491 -4.10 -3.06 -14.60
N SER A 492 -3.76 -4.24 -14.08
CA SER A 492 -4.15 -4.67 -12.74
C SER A 492 -3.20 -5.75 -12.22
N GLY A 493 -3.45 -6.25 -11.01
CA GLY A 493 -2.66 -7.32 -10.41
C GLY A 493 -2.83 -8.67 -11.11
N PHE A 494 -3.99 -8.89 -11.75
CA PHE A 494 -4.29 -10.06 -12.58
C PHE A 494 -4.84 -9.61 -13.93
N PHE A 495 -4.60 -10.42 -14.95
CA PHE A 495 -5.09 -10.21 -16.31
C PHE A 495 -6.07 -11.34 -16.66
N PRO A 496 -7.28 -11.03 -17.15
CA PRO A 496 -8.23 -12.05 -17.56
C PRO A 496 -7.85 -12.66 -18.92
N ASP A 497 -8.25 -13.92 -19.15
CA ASP A 497 -7.97 -14.63 -20.42
C ASP A 497 -8.55 -13.90 -21.64
N SER A 498 -9.69 -13.21 -21.47
CA SER A 498 -10.30 -12.37 -22.51
C SER A 498 -9.35 -11.27 -22.99
N TRP A 499 -8.65 -10.63 -22.06
CA TRP A 499 -7.66 -9.61 -22.37
C TRP A 499 -6.38 -10.21 -22.94
N VAL A 500 -5.94 -11.39 -22.49
CA VAL A 500 -4.78 -12.09 -23.10
C VAL A 500 -5.05 -12.41 -24.56
N ARG A 501 -6.23 -12.94 -24.88
CA ARG A 501 -6.66 -13.17 -26.28
C ARG A 501 -6.71 -11.88 -27.10
N MET A 502 -7.11 -10.76 -26.48
CA MET A 502 -7.09 -9.46 -27.13
C MET A 502 -5.66 -9.01 -27.47
N VAL A 503 -4.71 -9.17 -26.55
CA VAL A 503 -3.28 -8.88 -26.82
C VAL A 503 -2.79 -9.73 -27.98
N GLU A 504 -3.08 -11.04 -27.98
CA GLU A 504 -2.67 -11.96 -29.05
C GLU A 504 -3.24 -11.56 -30.42
N ALA A 505 -4.48 -11.09 -30.47
CA ALA A 505 -5.12 -10.65 -31.71
C ALA A 505 -4.58 -9.30 -32.24
N LEU A 506 -4.31 -8.34 -31.34
CA LEU A 506 -3.91 -6.97 -31.72
C LEU A 506 -2.40 -6.82 -31.94
N LYS A 507 -1.57 -7.66 -31.31
CA LYS A 507 -0.11 -7.54 -31.31
C LYS A 507 0.53 -7.61 -32.72
N PRO A 508 0.13 -8.50 -33.63
CA PRO A 508 0.74 -8.57 -34.97
C PRO A 508 0.46 -7.30 -35.78
N ASP A 509 -0.83 -6.94 -35.88
CA ASP A 509 -1.31 -5.72 -36.52
C ASP A 509 -2.71 -5.39 -35.95
N PRO A 510 -2.87 -4.27 -35.21
CA PRO A 510 -4.13 -3.88 -34.60
C PRO A 510 -5.19 -3.45 -35.63
N PHE A 511 -4.81 -3.31 -36.92
CA PHE A 511 -5.72 -2.97 -38.01
C PHE A 511 -6.04 -4.17 -38.93
N SER A 512 -5.54 -5.35 -38.61
CA SER A 512 -5.84 -6.58 -39.36
C SER A 512 -7.33 -6.96 -39.28
N GLU A 513 -7.82 -7.72 -40.27
CA GLU A 513 -9.21 -8.22 -40.28
C GLU A 513 -9.54 -9.01 -39.01
N CYS A 514 -8.62 -9.84 -38.52
CA CYS A 514 -8.76 -10.57 -37.27
C CYS A 514 -8.92 -9.63 -36.06
N ALA A 515 -8.06 -8.60 -35.95
CA ALA A 515 -8.13 -7.65 -34.84
C ALA A 515 -9.46 -6.86 -34.86
N LEU A 516 -9.89 -6.38 -36.03
CA LEU A 516 -11.15 -5.64 -36.17
C LEU A 516 -12.38 -6.53 -35.86
N ASP A 517 -12.39 -7.79 -36.29
CA ASP A 517 -13.46 -8.74 -36.00
C ASP A 517 -13.54 -9.03 -34.48
N VAL A 518 -12.40 -9.21 -33.81
CA VAL A 518 -12.34 -9.43 -32.35
C VAL A 518 -12.80 -8.18 -31.58
N LEU A 519 -12.41 -6.98 -32.03
CA LEU A 519 -12.86 -5.71 -31.43
C LEU A 519 -14.37 -5.50 -31.62
N ALA A 520 -14.90 -5.79 -32.82
CA ALA A 520 -16.33 -5.70 -33.10
C ALA A 520 -17.13 -6.68 -32.24
N ALA A 521 -16.67 -7.93 -32.13
CA ALA A 521 -17.28 -8.96 -31.28
C ALA A 521 -17.25 -8.59 -29.78
N ALA A 522 -16.23 -7.84 -29.35
CA ALA A 522 -16.13 -7.29 -28.00
C ALA A 522 -16.99 -6.04 -27.78
N GLY A 523 -17.75 -5.57 -28.78
CA GLY A 523 -18.62 -4.40 -28.65
C GLY A 523 -17.88 -3.05 -28.68
N VAL A 524 -16.70 -3.00 -29.29
CA VAL A 524 -15.94 -1.75 -29.44
C VAL A 524 -16.59 -0.85 -30.49
N GLU A 525 -16.89 0.40 -30.12
CA GLU A 525 -17.44 1.43 -31.03
C GLU A 525 -16.33 2.29 -31.62
N TYR A 526 -15.35 2.67 -30.79
CA TYR A 526 -14.28 3.60 -31.17
C TYR A 526 -12.90 3.04 -30.88
N VAL A 527 -12.00 3.26 -31.83
CA VAL A 527 -10.56 3.05 -31.74
C VAL A 527 -9.90 4.42 -31.56
N VAL A 528 -9.35 4.67 -30.37
CA VAL A 528 -8.59 5.87 -30.04
C VAL A 528 -7.13 5.59 -30.36
N ILE A 529 -6.50 6.42 -31.18
CA ILE A 529 -5.13 6.20 -31.67
C ILE A 529 -4.27 7.39 -31.29
N GLU A 530 -3.09 7.15 -30.71
CA GLU A 530 -2.02 8.13 -30.58
C GLU A 530 -0.95 7.89 -31.66
N PRO A 531 -1.05 8.51 -32.85
CA PRO A 531 -0.23 8.14 -34.01
C PRO A 531 1.27 8.37 -33.79
N ARG A 532 1.64 9.28 -32.89
CA ARG A 532 3.04 9.56 -32.52
C ARG A 532 3.73 8.37 -31.85
N LEU A 533 2.95 7.49 -31.21
CA LEU A 533 3.46 6.31 -30.50
C LEU A 533 3.28 5.03 -31.31
N MET A 534 2.56 5.07 -32.44
CA MET A 534 2.34 3.92 -33.29
C MET A 534 3.61 3.55 -34.08
N PRO A 535 3.91 2.25 -34.24
CA PRO A 535 4.93 1.80 -35.19
C PRO A 535 4.66 2.33 -36.60
N LYS A 536 5.70 2.79 -37.32
CA LYS A 536 5.56 3.40 -38.66
C LYS A 536 4.92 2.48 -39.70
N ASN A 537 4.99 1.17 -39.50
CA ASN A 537 4.41 0.13 -40.36
C ASN A 537 2.96 -0.20 -40.01
N GLN A 538 2.41 0.35 -38.93
CA GLN A 538 1.03 0.18 -38.52
C GLN A 538 0.27 1.49 -38.76
N ALA A 539 -0.61 1.48 -39.74
CA ALA A 539 -1.52 2.58 -40.02
C ALA A 539 -2.93 2.04 -40.21
N PRO A 540 -3.97 2.79 -39.82
CA PRO A 540 -5.34 2.40 -40.12
C PRO A 540 -5.51 2.28 -41.63
N SER A 541 -5.59 1.04 -42.12
CA SER A 541 -5.90 0.73 -43.52
C SER A 541 -7.39 0.46 -43.65
N THR A 542 -8.01 0.98 -44.71
CA THR A 542 -9.48 1.04 -44.88
C THR A 542 -10.14 -0.27 -45.29
N VAL A 543 -9.42 -1.39 -45.34
CA VAL A 543 -9.89 -2.58 -46.07
C VAL A 543 -9.76 -3.87 -45.25
N SER A 544 -10.69 -4.07 -44.32
CA SER A 544 -11.16 -5.42 -43.99
C SER A 544 -12.42 -5.73 -44.82
N LYS A 545 -12.69 -7.01 -45.07
CA LYS A 545 -13.86 -7.42 -45.88
C LYS A 545 -15.17 -7.20 -45.13
N ARG A 546 -15.16 -7.33 -43.80
CA ARG A 546 -16.35 -7.25 -42.93
C ARG A 546 -16.47 -5.96 -42.15
N HIS A 547 -15.36 -5.39 -41.72
CA HIS A 547 -15.35 -4.19 -40.90
C HIS A 547 -14.47 -3.12 -41.54
N HIS A 548 -14.75 -1.86 -41.27
CA HIS A 548 -13.90 -0.76 -41.69
C HIS A 548 -13.84 0.33 -40.62
N LEU A 549 -12.75 1.09 -40.64
CA LEU A 549 -12.52 2.21 -39.73
C LEU A 549 -12.76 3.53 -40.46
N VAL A 550 -13.59 4.39 -39.89
CA VAL A 550 -13.84 5.75 -40.39
C VAL A 550 -13.36 6.75 -39.35
N ARG A 551 -12.42 7.64 -39.71
CA ARG A 551 -11.97 8.68 -38.80
C ARG A 551 -13.10 9.68 -38.58
N VAL A 552 -13.50 9.85 -37.33
CA VAL A 552 -14.60 10.75 -36.93
C VAL A 552 -14.13 11.97 -36.15
N PHE A 553 -12.92 11.93 -35.58
CA PHE A 553 -12.38 13.03 -34.81
C PHE A 553 -10.85 13.04 -34.82
N ARG A 554 -10.25 14.22 -34.67
CA ARG A 554 -8.83 14.43 -34.43
C ARG A 554 -8.66 15.64 -33.54
N ASP A 555 -7.87 15.52 -32.49
CA ASP A 555 -7.59 16.63 -31.58
C ASP A 555 -6.28 17.36 -31.92
N GLU A 556 -6.03 18.48 -31.24
CA GLU A 556 -4.81 19.27 -31.38
C GLU A 556 -3.57 18.57 -30.82
N SER A 557 -3.73 17.63 -29.87
CA SER A 557 -2.63 16.84 -29.33
C SER A 557 -2.11 15.79 -30.34
N GLY A 558 -2.92 15.50 -31.36
CA GLY A 558 -2.64 14.56 -32.43
C GLY A 558 -3.33 13.21 -32.26
N VAL A 559 -4.13 13.02 -31.21
CA VAL A 559 -4.96 11.82 -30.99
C VAL A 559 -6.10 11.80 -32.01
N GLU A 560 -6.30 10.63 -32.62
CA GLU A 560 -7.36 10.39 -33.59
C GLU A 560 -8.39 9.41 -33.05
N ILE A 561 -9.65 9.59 -33.42
CA ILE A 561 -10.73 8.65 -33.08
C ILE A 561 -11.32 8.10 -34.37
N TRP A 562 -11.35 6.78 -34.45
CA TRP A 562 -11.86 6.02 -35.58
C TRP A 562 -13.07 5.21 -35.12
N ARG A 563 -14.16 5.28 -35.87
CA ARG A 563 -15.36 4.49 -35.62
C ARG A 563 -15.25 3.15 -36.33
N LEU A 564 -15.53 2.07 -35.61
CA LEU A 564 -15.60 0.72 -36.16
C LEU A 564 -17.01 0.49 -36.73
N GLN A 565 -17.09 0.16 -38.02
CA GLN A 565 -18.35 -0.06 -38.73
C GLN A 565 -18.34 -1.38 -39.50
N GLU A 566 -19.45 -2.11 -39.45
CA GLU A 566 -19.70 -3.24 -40.35
C GLU A 566 -19.85 -2.73 -41.79
N ARG A 567 -19.24 -3.43 -42.74
CA ARG A 567 -19.52 -3.27 -44.17
C ARG A 567 -20.81 -4.03 -44.45
N GLY A 568 -21.82 -3.30 -44.93
CA GLY A 568 -23.11 -3.86 -45.34
C GLY A 568 -23.04 -4.76 -46.56
#